data_AF-A0A317H5M1-F1
#
_entry.id   AF-A0A317H5M1-F1
#
_cell.length_a   1.000
_cell.length_b   1.000
_cell.length_c   1.000
_cell.angle_alpha   90.00
_cell.angle_beta   90.00
_cell.angle_gamma   90.00
#
_symmetry.space_group_name_H-M   'P 1'
#
loop_
_entity.id
_entity.type
_entity.pdbx_description
1 polymer ?
#
loop_
_entity_poly.entity_id
_entity_poly.type
_entity_poly.pdbx_seq_one_letter_code
_entity_poly.pdbx_strand_id
1 'polypeptide(L)'
;NDPILKTIKSFVMKTLSKLVSTSSISLLVITSPVLISGSHKKINVSSNATTVSAATHLSFSTNNTSNRNLNTANFVAAATSTAVSEKKADFAMNAAAKKAFEVKMVILEASSIYDSMRLNRSGLNQKAFEYAWRGYHNLVKNGSLNKTNVLTICDFTQSSRNKRMYIIDVQNRKLLMRTYVSHGMNSGVDYATSFSNRPESFKTSLGFYVTSKTYVGRNGLSLKMTGLEKGYNSLASKRGIVIHGSDYITSEYLKNNGEMGRSLGCTAIPTQVNAKVIKTIKNGSCFFIYHPTKKYLAQSTIING
;
A
#
# COMPACT_ATOMS: atom_id res chain seq x y z
N ASN A 1 24.11 10.03 -8.14
CA ASN A 1 23.84 10.89 -9.31
C ASN A 1 23.71 10.03 -10.56
N ASP A 2 22.72 9.15 -10.60
CA ASP A 2 22.47 8.30 -11.75
C ASP A 2 21.57 9.07 -12.76
N PRO A 3 22.08 9.37 -13.97
CA PRO A 3 21.33 10.11 -14.99
C PRO A 3 20.05 9.39 -15.41
N ILE A 4 20.06 8.05 -15.45
CA ILE A 4 18.91 7.23 -15.86
C ILE A 4 17.80 7.33 -14.82
N LEU A 5 18.17 7.30 -13.54
CA LEU A 5 17.21 7.44 -12.43
C LEU A 5 16.57 8.83 -12.39
N LYS A 6 17.30 9.89 -12.77
CA LYS A 6 16.75 11.24 -12.90
C LYS A 6 15.76 11.34 -14.07
N THR A 7 16.09 10.74 -15.21
CA THR A 7 15.21 10.73 -16.39
C THR A 7 13.94 9.93 -16.14
N ILE A 8 14.03 8.76 -15.48
CA ILE A 8 12.86 7.96 -15.10
C ILE A 8 11.98 8.72 -14.10
N LYS A 9 12.57 9.36 -13.08
CA LYS A 9 11.81 10.19 -12.12
C LYS A 9 11.09 11.35 -12.82
N SER A 10 11.77 12.04 -13.73
CA SER A 10 11.20 13.15 -14.50
C SER A 10 10.05 12.70 -15.40
N PHE A 11 10.21 11.55 -16.07
CA PHE A 11 9.18 10.98 -16.93
C PHE A 11 7.96 10.51 -16.11
N VAL A 12 8.17 9.76 -15.03
CA VAL A 12 7.10 9.29 -14.14
C VAL A 12 6.34 10.47 -13.51
N MET A 13 7.05 11.52 -13.07
CA MET A 13 6.43 12.73 -12.51
C MET A 13 5.62 13.51 -13.55
N LYS A 14 6.10 13.62 -14.80
CA LYS A 14 5.35 14.26 -15.90
C LYS A 14 4.12 13.46 -16.32
N THR A 15 4.21 12.13 -16.31
CA THR A 15 3.08 11.25 -16.65
C THR A 15 2.03 11.26 -15.55
N LEU A 16 2.45 11.24 -14.28
CA LEU A 16 1.57 11.38 -13.13
C LEU A 16 0.90 12.77 -13.08
N SER A 17 1.62 13.85 -13.38
CA SER A 17 1.03 15.20 -13.37
C SER A 17 -0.01 15.40 -14.48
N LYS A 18 0.22 14.82 -15.66
CA LYS A 18 -0.78 14.79 -16.74
C LYS A 18 -2.00 13.93 -16.41
N LEU A 19 -1.81 12.77 -15.76
CA LEU A 19 -2.93 11.94 -15.32
C LEU A 19 -3.78 12.61 -14.22
N VAL A 20 -3.18 13.44 -13.38
CA VAL A 20 -3.89 14.17 -12.32
C VAL A 20 -4.65 15.39 -12.86
N SER A 21 -4.22 15.99 -13.97
CA SER A 21 -4.88 17.16 -14.55
C SER A 21 -6.05 16.82 -15.47
N THR A 22 -6.20 15.55 -15.88
CA THR A 22 -7.29 15.10 -16.75
C THR A 22 -8.04 13.96 -16.08
N SER A 23 -9.11 14.32 -15.37
CA SER A 23 -10.26 13.46 -15.09
C SER A 23 -10.09 12.38 -14.01
N SER A 24 -11.09 12.37 -13.12
CA SER A 24 -11.40 11.40 -12.08
C SER A 24 -11.31 9.95 -12.55
N ILE A 25 -10.16 9.30 -12.38
CA ILE A 25 -10.04 7.85 -12.59
C ILE A 25 -9.24 7.26 -11.43
N SER A 26 -9.93 6.47 -10.63
CA SER A 26 -9.36 5.56 -9.65
C SER A 26 -8.40 4.61 -10.35
N LEU A 27 -7.09 4.82 -10.22
CA LEU A 27 -6.08 3.91 -10.74
C LEU A 27 -6.00 2.69 -9.82
N LEU A 28 -6.94 1.77 -10.00
CA LEU A 28 -6.88 0.43 -9.45
C LEU A 28 -5.96 -0.39 -10.38
N VAL A 29 -4.67 -0.45 -10.08
CA VAL A 29 -3.76 -1.36 -10.78
C VAL A 29 -4.00 -2.78 -10.25
N ILE A 30 -5.04 -3.45 -10.74
CA ILE A 30 -5.18 -4.90 -10.62
C ILE A 30 -4.60 -5.51 -11.88
N THR A 31 -3.39 -6.05 -11.81
CA THR A 31 -2.92 -7.00 -12.81
C THR A 31 -3.20 -8.42 -12.33
N SER A 32 -4.32 -8.99 -12.74
CA SER A 32 -4.56 -10.44 -12.81
C SER A 32 -5.45 -10.76 -14.01
N PRO A 33 -5.23 -11.89 -14.72
CA PRO A 33 -5.96 -12.24 -15.92
C PRO A 33 -7.34 -12.79 -15.56
N VAL A 34 -8.40 -12.15 -16.04
CA VAL A 34 -9.75 -12.72 -16.00
C VAL A 34 -9.90 -13.66 -17.20
N LEU A 35 -9.92 -14.97 -16.91
CA LEU A 35 -10.50 -15.98 -17.78
C LEU A 35 -12.02 -15.72 -17.86
N ILE A 36 -12.50 -15.26 -19.01
CA ILE A 36 -13.93 -15.23 -19.31
C ILE A 36 -14.27 -16.50 -20.08
N SER A 37 -14.96 -17.40 -19.39
CA SER A 37 -15.59 -18.60 -19.95
C SER A 37 -16.98 -18.25 -20.48
N GLY A 38 -17.12 -18.28 -21.81
CA GLY A 38 -18.31 -18.63 -22.62
C GLY A 38 -19.72 -18.15 -22.24
N SER A 39 -20.35 -17.37 -23.13
CA SER A 39 -21.41 -17.86 -24.04
C SER A 39 -21.95 -16.76 -24.99
N HIS A 40 -21.87 -17.05 -26.29
CA HIS A 40 -22.59 -16.46 -27.46
C HIS A 40 -22.44 -14.96 -27.83
N LYS A 41 -21.50 -14.64 -28.74
CA LYS A 41 -21.74 -14.20 -30.15
C LYS A 41 -20.39 -14.01 -30.86
N LYS A 42 -20.15 -14.68 -31.98
CA LYS A 42 -18.94 -14.49 -32.81
C LYS A 42 -18.95 -13.06 -33.40
N ILE A 43 -17.94 -12.26 -33.07
CA ILE A 43 -17.57 -11.07 -33.85
C ILE A 43 -16.13 -11.29 -34.31
N ASN A 44 -15.94 -11.47 -35.62
CA ASN A 44 -14.62 -11.48 -36.23
C ASN A 44 -14.10 -10.04 -36.28
N VAL A 45 -12.96 -9.76 -35.66
CA VAL A 45 -12.23 -8.50 -35.86
C VAL A 45 -10.83 -8.84 -36.32
N SER A 46 -10.58 -8.59 -37.61
CA SER A 46 -9.26 -8.63 -38.24
C SER A 46 -8.36 -7.56 -37.64
N SER A 47 -7.16 -7.95 -37.25
CA SER A 47 -6.09 -7.05 -36.81
C SER A 47 -5.59 -6.20 -37.97
N ASN A 48 -5.98 -4.93 -38.04
CA ASN A 48 -5.23 -3.90 -38.73
C ASN A 48 -5.15 -2.66 -37.83
N ALA A 49 -3.94 -2.35 -37.38
CA ALA A 49 -3.63 -1.15 -36.63
C ALA A 49 -3.71 0.05 -37.57
N THR A 50 -4.76 0.87 -37.44
CA THR A 50 -4.83 2.17 -38.09
C THR A 50 -4.07 3.17 -37.22
N THR A 51 -2.89 3.59 -37.68
CA THR A 51 -2.15 4.71 -37.13
C THR A 51 -2.90 6.02 -37.47
N VAL A 52 -3.51 6.64 -36.46
CA VAL A 52 -3.97 8.02 -36.57
C VAL A 52 -2.75 8.93 -36.45
N SER A 53 -2.25 9.42 -37.58
CA SER A 53 -1.21 10.44 -37.62
C SER A 53 -1.86 11.81 -37.43
N ALA A 54 -1.67 12.43 -36.26
CA ALA A 54 -2.00 13.84 -36.06
C ALA A 54 -0.85 14.68 -36.65
N ALA A 55 -1.05 15.18 -37.88
CA ALA A 55 -0.17 16.18 -38.46
C ALA A 55 -0.43 17.53 -37.80
N THR A 56 0.33 17.88 -36.77
CA THR A 56 0.49 19.29 -36.37
C THR A 56 1.30 20.00 -37.45
N HIS A 57 0.63 20.80 -38.28
CA HIS A 57 1.27 21.78 -39.16
C HIS A 57 2.06 22.78 -38.30
N LEU A 58 3.38 22.66 -38.33
CA LEU A 58 4.30 23.73 -37.93
C LEU A 58 4.75 24.44 -39.20
N SER A 59 4.18 25.60 -39.47
CA SER A 59 4.58 26.49 -40.56
C SER A 59 5.94 27.11 -40.22
N PHE A 60 7.01 26.66 -40.87
CA PHE A 60 8.28 27.38 -40.87
C PHE A 60 8.29 28.36 -42.06
N SER A 61 8.36 29.65 -41.74
CA SER A 61 8.60 30.71 -42.72
C SER A 61 10.08 30.77 -43.04
N THR A 62 10.47 30.49 -44.28
CA THR A 62 11.85 30.69 -44.76
C THR A 62 11.89 31.90 -45.70
N ASN A 63 12.58 32.95 -45.29
CA ASN A 63 13.11 33.97 -46.20
C ASN A 63 14.59 33.68 -46.44
N ASN A 64 14.94 33.04 -47.56
CA ASN A 64 16.04 33.55 -48.39
C ASN A 64 16.07 32.87 -49.76
N THR A 65 16.13 33.72 -50.78
CA THR A 65 16.37 33.44 -52.19
C THR A 65 17.81 32.99 -52.43
N SER A 66 18.02 31.88 -53.14
CA SER A 66 19.17 31.65 -54.03
C SER A 66 18.97 30.40 -54.88
N ASN A 67 18.85 30.60 -56.19
CA ASN A 67 18.84 29.60 -57.24
C ASN A 67 20.04 28.64 -57.15
N ARG A 68 19.77 27.33 -57.02
CA ARG A 68 20.59 26.28 -57.66
C ARG A 68 19.69 25.13 -58.11
N ASN A 69 19.56 24.98 -59.42
CA ASN A 69 19.07 23.77 -60.08
C ASN A 69 20.01 22.61 -59.74
N LEU A 70 19.56 21.67 -58.91
CA LEU A 70 20.21 20.38 -58.71
C LEU A 70 19.14 19.29 -58.77
N ASN A 71 19.28 18.42 -59.77
CA ASN A 71 18.39 17.32 -60.13
C ASN A 71 17.98 16.46 -58.91
N THR A 72 16.69 16.40 -58.62
CA THR A 72 16.05 15.73 -57.48
C THR A 72 15.90 14.21 -57.63
N ALA A 73 16.68 13.55 -58.49
CA ALA A 73 16.46 12.13 -58.79
C ALA A 73 17.38 11.14 -58.04
N ASN A 74 18.43 11.58 -57.34
CA ASN A 74 19.46 10.64 -56.80
C ASN A 74 19.71 10.67 -55.29
N PHE A 75 18.87 11.31 -54.47
CA PHE A 75 19.01 11.27 -53.00
C PHE A 75 17.94 10.46 -52.26
N VAL A 76 17.00 9.82 -52.96
CA VAL A 76 15.94 8.99 -52.34
C VAL A 76 16.28 7.49 -52.35
N ALA A 77 17.35 7.06 -53.04
CA ALA A 77 17.76 5.66 -53.11
C ALA A 77 18.92 5.26 -52.16
N ALA A 78 19.49 6.21 -51.40
CA ALA A 78 20.56 5.93 -50.44
C ALA A 78 20.15 6.15 -48.96
N ALA A 79 18.89 6.50 -48.70
CA ALA A 79 18.30 6.59 -47.36
C ALA A 79 17.31 5.45 -47.06
N THR A 80 17.22 4.46 -47.95
CA THR A 80 16.27 3.33 -47.88
C THR A 80 16.94 1.98 -47.62
N SER A 81 18.24 1.94 -47.31
CA SER A 81 18.95 0.72 -46.88
C SER A 81 19.52 0.78 -45.45
N THR A 82 19.28 1.86 -44.71
CA THR A 82 19.51 1.93 -43.26
C THR A 82 18.20 1.86 -42.47
N ALA A 83 17.22 1.13 -42.99
CA ALA A 83 16.33 0.36 -42.13
C ALA A 83 17.14 -0.79 -41.50
N VAL A 84 18.12 -0.40 -40.67
CA VAL A 84 18.68 -1.29 -39.65
C VAL A 84 17.47 -1.82 -38.93
N SER A 85 17.32 -3.13 -38.96
CA SER A 85 16.34 -3.86 -38.20
C SER A 85 16.36 -3.34 -36.77
N GLU A 86 15.44 -2.45 -36.43
CA GLU A 86 14.98 -2.33 -35.06
C GLU A 86 14.24 -3.64 -34.81
N LYS A 87 15.02 -4.65 -34.41
CA LYS A 87 14.51 -5.76 -33.64
C LYS A 87 13.64 -5.11 -32.58
N LYS A 88 12.32 -5.25 -32.71
CA LYS A 88 11.40 -5.26 -31.57
C LYS A 88 11.97 -6.30 -30.62
N ALA A 89 12.84 -5.86 -29.73
CA ALA A 89 13.18 -6.62 -28.56
C ALA A 89 11.91 -6.57 -27.70
N ASP A 90 11.00 -7.51 -27.96
CA ASP A 90 10.03 -7.94 -26.97
C ASP A 90 10.85 -8.48 -25.79
N PHE A 91 11.34 -7.58 -24.95
CA PHE A 91 11.97 -7.93 -23.70
C PHE A 91 10.83 -8.33 -22.77
N ALA A 92 10.29 -9.52 -22.99
CA ALA A 92 9.33 -10.14 -22.09
C ALA A 92 10.04 -10.31 -20.74
N MET A 93 9.83 -9.35 -19.85
CA MET A 93 10.36 -9.40 -18.49
C MET A 93 9.87 -10.69 -17.86
N ASN A 94 10.81 -11.51 -17.37
CA ASN A 94 10.45 -12.71 -16.65
C ASN A 94 9.59 -12.37 -15.42
N ALA A 95 8.82 -13.35 -14.93
CA ALA A 95 7.87 -13.12 -13.84
C ALA A 95 8.51 -12.53 -12.58
N ALA A 96 9.76 -12.91 -12.27
CA ALA A 96 10.52 -12.36 -11.15
C ALA A 96 10.83 -10.88 -11.33
N ALA A 97 11.27 -10.47 -12.52
CA ALA A 97 11.52 -9.07 -12.84
C ALA A 97 10.23 -8.24 -12.81
N LYS A 98 9.11 -8.75 -13.34
CA LYS A 98 7.80 -8.08 -13.26
C LYS A 98 7.37 -7.87 -11.81
N LYS A 99 7.51 -8.89 -10.97
CA LYS A 99 7.23 -8.81 -9.53
C LYS A 99 8.13 -7.79 -8.83
N ALA A 100 9.43 -7.80 -9.11
CA ALA A 100 10.37 -6.83 -8.54
C ALA A 100 10.04 -5.39 -8.94
N PHE A 101 9.63 -5.18 -10.19
CA PHE A 101 9.16 -3.88 -10.68
C PHE A 101 7.88 -3.44 -9.96
N GLU A 102 6.88 -4.32 -9.85
CA GLU A 102 5.64 -4.04 -9.11
C GLU A 102 5.93 -3.63 -7.66
N VAL A 103 6.75 -4.41 -6.94
CA VAL A 103 7.14 -4.11 -5.56
C VAL A 103 7.82 -2.74 -5.47
N LYS A 104 8.71 -2.42 -6.41
CA LYS A 104 9.39 -1.11 -6.46
C LYS A 104 8.38 0.03 -6.65
N MET A 105 7.39 -0.13 -7.52
CA MET A 105 6.36 0.87 -7.75
C MET A 105 5.48 1.07 -6.51
N VAL A 106 5.08 0.00 -5.83
CA VAL A 106 4.31 0.06 -4.58
C VAL A 106 5.09 0.78 -3.48
N ILE A 107 6.42 0.55 -3.38
CA ILE A 107 7.27 1.26 -2.41
C ILE A 107 7.37 2.77 -2.73
N LEU A 108 7.51 3.13 -4.01
CA LEU A 108 7.55 4.54 -4.42
C LEU A 108 6.22 5.25 -4.14
N GLU A 109 5.10 4.57 -4.40
CA GLU A 109 3.77 5.06 -4.06
C GLU A 109 3.63 5.26 -2.54
N ALA A 110 4.06 4.28 -1.73
CA ALA A 110 4.04 4.39 -0.28
C ALA A 110 4.78 5.65 0.20
N SER A 111 5.97 5.93 -0.35
CA SER A 111 6.70 7.16 -0.02
C SER A 111 5.92 8.42 -0.39
N SER A 112 5.36 8.46 -1.61
CA SER A 112 4.58 9.60 -2.08
C SER A 112 3.35 9.88 -1.20
N ILE A 113 2.61 8.82 -0.84
CA ILE A 113 1.42 8.93 0.00
C ILE A 113 1.79 9.37 1.42
N TYR A 114 2.82 8.77 2.00
CA TYR A 114 3.35 9.12 3.32
C TYR A 114 3.69 10.61 3.42
N ASP A 115 4.40 11.14 2.41
CA ASP A 115 4.79 12.55 2.34
C ASP A 115 3.58 13.47 2.15
N SER A 116 2.65 13.10 1.26
CA SER A 116 1.44 13.89 0.97
C SER A 116 0.57 14.09 2.21
N MET A 117 0.49 13.07 3.07
CA MET A 117 -0.24 13.10 4.33
C MET A 117 0.56 13.70 5.48
N ARG A 118 1.85 14.03 5.28
CA ARG A 118 2.78 14.51 6.31
C ARG A 118 2.83 13.58 7.54
N LEU A 119 2.82 12.26 7.30
CA LEU A 119 2.74 11.27 8.39
C LEU A 119 3.96 11.30 9.32
N ASN A 120 5.12 11.77 8.84
CA ASN A 120 6.29 12.03 9.68
C ASN A 120 5.98 13.01 10.81
N ARG A 121 5.20 14.07 10.54
CA ARG A 121 4.79 15.05 11.57
C ARG A 121 3.83 14.44 12.59
N SER A 122 3.12 13.39 12.20
CA SER A 122 2.30 12.59 13.12
C SER A 122 3.10 11.55 13.91
N GLY A 123 4.40 11.40 13.66
CA GLY A 123 5.26 10.45 14.36
C GLY A 123 5.16 8.99 13.88
N LEU A 124 4.40 8.69 12.82
CA LEU A 124 4.37 7.34 12.25
C LEU A 124 5.71 7.04 11.58
N ASN A 125 6.34 5.91 11.88
CA ASN A 125 7.58 5.51 11.23
C ASN A 125 7.36 5.25 9.73
N GLN A 126 8.25 5.78 8.87
CA GLN A 126 8.15 5.63 7.41
C GLN A 126 8.20 4.17 6.96
N LYS A 127 9.04 3.34 7.61
CA LYS A 127 9.10 1.90 7.31
C LYS A 127 7.86 1.18 7.80
N ALA A 128 7.29 1.55 8.95
CA ALA A 128 6.00 1.01 9.38
C ALA A 128 4.91 1.24 8.32
N PHE A 129 4.83 2.47 7.78
CA PHE A 129 3.90 2.79 6.71
C PHE A 129 4.20 2.05 5.40
N GLU A 130 5.46 1.98 4.97
CA GLU A 130 5.87 1.25 3.76
C GLU A 130 5.46 -0.23 3.81
N TYR A 131 5.73 -0.92 4.92
CA TYR A 131 5.33 -2.32 5.08
C TYR A 131 3.82 -2.48 5.15
N ALA A 132 3.12 -1.56 5.85
CA ALA A 132 1.67 -1.55 5.88
C ALA A 132 1.07 -1.38 4.49
N TRP A 133 1.60 -0.44 3.69
CA TRP A 133 1.13 -0.14 2.34
C TRP A 133 1.31 -1.33 1.41
N ARG A 134 2.49 -1.98 1.45
CA ARG A 134 2.78 -3.17 0.64
C ARG A 134 1.79 -4.30 0.93
N GLY A 135 1.60 -4.64 2.20
CA GLY A 135 0.67 -5.72 2.55
C GLY A 135 -0.80 -5.34 2.30
N TYR A 136 -1.19 -4.09 2.58
CA TYR A 136 -2.50 -3.57 2.20
C TYR A 136 -2.76 -3.71 0.69
N HIS A 137 -1.81 -3.30 -0.16
CA HIS A 137 -1.90 -3.41 -1.61
C HIS A 137 -2.11 -4.87 -2.05
N ASN A 138 -1.33 -5.81 -1.50
CA ASN A 138 -1.47 -7.23 -1.80
C ASN A 138 -2.82 -7.81 -1.34
N LEU A 139 -3.32 -7.38 -0.19
CA LEU A 139 -4.64 -7.79 0.34
C LEU A 139 -5.82 -7.20 -0.44
N VAL A 140 -5.67 -6.00 -1.02
CA VAL A 140 -6.65 -5.47 -1.96
C VAL A 140 -6.62 -6.27 -3.26
N LYS A 141 -5.43 -6.48 -3.83
CA LYS A 141 -5.23 -7.19 -5.10
C LYS A 141 -5.81 -8.61 -5.09
N ASN A 142 -5.74 -9.31 -3.96
CA ASN A 142 -6.26 -10.68 -3.84
C ASN A 142 -7.68 -10.77 -3.27
N GLY A 143 -8.37 -9.63 -3.04
CA GLY A 143 -9.75 -9.61 -2.56
C GLY A 143 -9.94 -10.00 -1.09
N SER A 144 -8.89 -9.92 -0.25
CA SER A 144 -8.98 -10.30 1.18
C SER A 144 -9.70 -9.28 2.07
N LEU A 145 -10.00 -8.07 1.55
CA LEU A 145 -10.59 -6.97 2.31
C LEU A 145 -11.97 -6.61 1.80
N ASN A 146 -12.97 -6.60 2.69
CA ASN A 146 -14.31 -6.09 2.35
C ASN A 146 -14.39 -4.56 2.44
N LYS A 147 -13.49 -3.94 3.22
CA LYS A 147 -13.41 -2.49 3.40
C LYS A 147 -12.00 -2.01 3.06
N THR A 148 -11.82 -1.61 1.81
CA THR A 148 -10.52 -1.19 1.28
C THR A 148 -10.17 0.26 1.60
N ASN A 149 -11.13 1.12 1.92
CA ASN A 149 -10.86 2.55 2.10
C ASN A 149 -10.16 2.93 3.44
N VAL A 150 -9.90 1.96 4.33
CA VAL A 150 -9.29 2.22 5.64
C VAL A 150 -8.13 1.27 5.92
N LEU A 151 -6.99 1.84 6.33
CA LEU A 151 -5.80 1.13 6.81
C LEU A 151 -5.50 1.55 8.25
N THR A 152 -5.41 0.58 9.15
CA THR A 152 -5.02 0.81 10.55
C THR A 152 -3.62 0.26 10.80
N ILE A 153 -2.75 1.06 11.42
CA ILE A 153 -1.36 0.72 11.70
C ILE A 153 -1.09 0.92 13.19
N CYS A 154 -0.61 -0.11 13.87
CA CYS A 154 -0.03 -0.04 15.19
C CYS A 154 1.49 -0.10 15.06
N ASP A 155 2.17 1.02 15.32
CA ASP A 155 3.62 1.13 15.21
C ASP A 155 4.30 0.82 16.56
N PHE A 156 4.69 -0.44 16.74
CA PHE A 156 5.27 -0.91 18.00
C PHE A 156 6.79 -0.69 18.09
N THR A 157 7.38 0.08 17.15
CA THR A 157 8.69 0.70 17.41
C THR A 157 8.63 1.77 18.49
N GLN A 158 7.43 2.29 18.76
CA GLN A 158 7.21 3.40 19.68
C GLN A 158 6.84 2.91 21.09
N SER A 159 7.25 3.69 22.09
CA SER A 159 6.84 3.55 23.50
C SER A 159 5.31 3.45 23.64
N SER A 160 4.83 2.69 24.63
CA SER A 160 3.41 2.59 24.96
C SER A 160 2.82 3.92 25.42
N ARG A 161 3.68 4.81 25.93
CA ARG A 161 3.32 6.17 26.34
C ARG A 161 2.98 7.09 25.17
N ASN A 162 3.22 6.67 23.92
CA ASN A 162 2.89 7.42 22.72
C ASN A 162 1.56 6.96 22.09
N LYS A 163 0.86 7.90 21.45
CA LYS A 163 -0.28 7.57 20.58
C LYS A 163 0.23 6.90 19.31
N ARG A 164 0.42 5.58 19.36
CA ARG A 164 1.10 4.77 18.33
C ARG A 164 0.16 3.91 17.46
N MET A 165 -1.15 4.13 17.55
CA MET A 165 -2.14 3.57 16.62
C MET A 165 -2.63 4.67 15.68
N TYR A 166 -2.58 4.40 14.38
CA TYR A 166 -2.91 5.33 13.30
C TYR A 166 -4.02 4.73 12.45
N ILE A 167 -5.10 5.49 12.23
CA ILE A 167 -6.21 5.08 11.35
C ILE A 167 -6.20 6.03 10.16
N ILE A 168 -6.02 5.49 8.97
CA ILE A 168 -5.78 6.23 7.74
C ILE A 168 -6.91 5.93 6.76
N ASP A 169 -7.51 7.00 6.23
CA ASP A 169 -8.32 6.95 5.02
C ASP A 169 -7.36 6.97 3.83
N VAL A 170 -7.22 5.81 3.19
CA VAL A 170 -6.27 5.64 2.09
C VAL A 170 -6.81 6.20 0.77
N GLN A 171 -8.14 6.26 0.63
CA GLN A 171 -8.79 6.81 -0.57
C GLN A 171 -8.65 8.33 -0.61
N ASN A 172 -8.90 8.98 0.53
CA ASN A 172 -8.83 10.44 0.66
C ASN A 172 -7.46 10.94 1.14
N ARG A 173 -6.48 10.05 1.32
CA ARG A 173 -5.14 10.35 1.83
C ARG A 173 -5.19 11.22 3.08
N LYS A 174 -5.86 10.72 4.11
CA LYS A 174 -6.07 11.48 5.35
C LYS A 174 -5.82 10.61 6.58
N LEU A 175 -5.03 11.12 7.51
CA LEU A 175 -4.97 10.57 8.87
C LEU A 175 -6.27 10.91 9.61
N LEU A 176 -7.11 9.90 9.86
CA LEU A 176 -8.39 10.06 10.55
C LEU A 176 -8.24 10.17 12.05
N MET A 177 -7.31 9.40 12.63
CA MET A 177 -7.10 9.35 14.07
C MET A 177 -5.71 8.84 14.42
N ARG A 178 -5.15 9.38 15.52
CA ARG A 178 -4.01 8.83 16.23
C ARG A 178 -4.36 8.63 17.71
N THR A 179 -4.18 7.43 18.25
CA THR A 179 -4.57 7.09 19.63
C THR A 179 -3.59 6.12 20.31
N TYR A 180 -3.75 5.92 21.62
CA TYR A 180 -3.02 4.92 22.40
C TYR A 180 -3.49 3.51 22.07
N VAL A 181 -2.58 2.55 22.23
CA VAL A 181 -2.88 1.13 22.05
C VAL A 181 -1.97 0.26 22.91
N SER A 182 -2.55 -0.73 23.57
CA SER A 182 -1.83 -1.70 24.40
C SER A 182 -1.03 -2.70 23.58
N HIS A 183 -0.04 -3.31 24.21
CA HIS A 183 0.49 -4.61 23.82
C HIS A 183 0.26 -5.63 24.95
N GLY A 184 0.54 -6.91 24.68
CA GLY A 184 0.41 -7.98 25.67
C GLY A 184 1.42 -7.87 26.81
N MET A 185 1.06 -8.26 28.03
CA MET A 185 1.87 -8.06 29.24
C MET A 185 3.24 -8.74 29.17
N ASN A 186 3.36 -9.85 28.43
CA ASN A 186 4.62 -10.54 28.19
C ASN A 186 5.38 -10.03 26.95
N SER A 187 4.87 -9.01 26.25
CA SER A 187 5.54 -8.41 25.10
C SER A 187 6.57 -7.35 25.49
N GLY A 188 6.54 -6.87 26.73
CA GLY A 188 7.43 -5.85 27.27
C GLY A 188 6.72 -4.96 28.29
N VAL A 189 7.41 -3.90 28.75
CA VAL A 189 6.86 -2.92 29.69
C VAL A 189 6.49 -1.63 28.94
N ASP A 190 7.48 -0.80 28.62
CA ASP A 190 7.25 0.42 27.81
C ASP A 190 7.19 0.10 26.31
N TYR A 191 8.19 -0.62 25.81
CA TYR A 191 8.28 -1.06 24.42
C TYR A 191 7.84 -2.51 24.28
N ALA A 192 7.12 -2.83 23.19
CA ALA A 192 6.88 -4.22 22.82
C ALA A 192 8.09 -4.77 22.07
N THR A 193 8.82 -5.70 22.66
CA THR A 193 10.05 -6.28 22.11
C THR A 193 9.92 -7.79 21.84
N SER A 194 8.86 -8.43 22.35
CA SER A 194 8.63 -9.87 22.17
C SER A 194 7.20 -10.18 21.71
N PHE A 195 7.07 -11.10 20.76
CA PHE A 195 5.80 -11.41 20.10
C PHE A 195 5.55 -12.91 20.04
N SER A 196 4.29 -13.33 20.02
CA SER A 196 3.94 -14.75 19.92
C SER A 196 2.55 -14.97 19.33
N ASN A 197 2.43 -16.05 18.56
CA ASN A 197 1.16 -16.61 18.11
C ASN A 197 0.62 -17.70 19.06
N ARG A 198 1.39 -18.13 20.07
CA ARG A 198 1.02 -19.26 20.93
C ARG A 198 -0.14 -18.87 21.87
N PRO A 199 -1.12 -19.77 22.08
CA PRO A 199 -2.09 -19.65 23.17
C PRO A 199 -1.39 -19.40 24.50
N GLU A 200 -2.06 -18.63 25.39
CA GLU A 200 -1.61 -18.36 26.77
C GLU A 200 -0.23 -17.69 26.91
N SER A 201 0.40 -17.28 25.82
CA SER A 201 1.68 -16.57 25.87
C SER A 201 1.56 -15.17 26.47
N PHE A 202 0.35 -14.59 26.49
CA PHE A 202 0.07 -13.21 26.86
C PHE A 202 0.89 -12.16 26.10
N LYS A 203 1.37 -12.50 24.90
CA LYS A 203 2.10 -11.61 24.00
C LYS A 203 1.22 -11.16 22.85
N THR A 204 1.45 -9.97 22.34
CA THR A 204 0.88 -9.57 21.04
C THR A 204 1.49 -10.41 19.92
N SER A 205 0.71 -10.70 18.88
CA SER A 205 1.19 -11.28 17.61
C SER A 205 1.36 -10.17 16.56
N LEU A 206 2.42 -10.24 15.75
CA LEU A 206 2.68 -9.27 14.68
C LEU A 206 1.81 -9.53 13.45
N GLY A 207 1.71 -8.51 12.61
CA GLY A 207 1.33 -8.68 11.23
C GLY A 207 -0.07 -8.26 10.85
N PHE A 208 -0.57 -8.79 9.74
CA PHE A 208 -1.84 -8.40 9.13
C PHE A 208 -3.04 -9.15 9.70
N TYR A 209 -4.08 -8.38 9.97
CA TYR A 209 -5.38 -8.84 10.42
C TYR A 209 -6.48 -8.21 9.56
N VAL A 210 -7.62 -8.89 9.49
CA VAL A 210 -8.86 -8.36 8.93
C VAL A 210 -9.86 -8.22 10.07
N THR A 211 -10.39 -7.01 10.22
CA THR A 211 -11.46 -6.74 11.19
C THR A 211 -12.77 -7.35 10.73
N SER A 212 -13.68 -7.66 11.65
CA SER A 212 -14.95 -8.32 11.29
C SER A 212 -16.13 -7.69 12.01
N LYS A 213 -16.99 -8.51 12.61
CA LYS A 213 -18.17 -8.08 13.35
C LYS A 213 -17.83 -7.67 14.77
N THR A 214 -18.66 -6.76 15.29
CA THR A 214 -18.63 -6.38 16.69
C THR A 214 -19.37 -7.40 17.56
N TYR A 215 -19.08 -7.38 18.84
CA TYR A 215 -19.89 -8.00 19.88
C TYR A 215 -19.76 -7.18 21.17
N VAL A 216 -20.63 -7.45 22.13
CA VAL A 216 -20.52 -6.89 23.49
C VAL A 216 -20.12 -8.03 24.41
N GLY A 217 -18.99 -7.87 25.11
CA GLY A 217 -18.51 -8.82 26.09
C GLY A 217 -18.14 -8.13 27.41
N ARG A 218 -17.32 -8.79 28.24
CA ARG A 218 -16.87 -8.23 29.53
C ARG A 218 -16.17 -6.86 29.41
N ASN A 219 -15.49 -6.60 28.28
CA ASN A 219 -14.82 -5.33 28.02
C ASN A 219 -15.72 -4.33 27.23
N GLY A 220 -17.04 -4.54 27.24
CA GLY A 220 -18.00 -3.76 26.48
C GLY A 220 -17.90 -4.00 24.96
N LEU A 221 -18.17 -2.94 24.18
CA LEU A 221 -18.11 -2.98 22.72
C LEU A 221 -16.70 -3.42 22.27
N SER A 222 -16.65 -4.56 21.57
CA SER A 222 -15.43 -5.21 21.14
C SER A 222 -15.53 -5.58 19.65
N LEU A 223 -14.39 -5.57 18.96
CA LEU A 223 -14.29 -5.87 17.53
C LEU A 223 -13.42 -7.09 17.30
N LYS A 224 -14.00 -8.12 16.70
CA LYS A 224 -13.29 -9.34 16.32
C LYS A 224 -12.34 -9.06 15.16
N MET A 225 -11.19 -9.71 15.18
CA MET A 225 -10.22 -9.72 14.09
C MET A 225 -9.74 -11.13 13.77
N THR A 226 -9.33 -11.34 12.53
CA THR A 226 -8.75 -12.60 12.05
C THR A 226 -7.32 -12.33 11.59
N GLY A 227 -6.35 -13.04 12.14
CA GLY A 227 -4.97 -12.96 11.68
C GLY A 227 -4.77 -13.70 10.35
N LEU A 228 -4.04 -13.09 9.43
CA LEU A 228 -3.82 -13.61 8.07
C LEU A 228 -2.45 -14.27 7.86
N GLU A 229 -1.57 -14.25 8.85
CA GLU A 229 -0.18 -14.68 8.71
C GLU A 229 0.11 -15.96 9.49
N LYS A 230 0.28 -17.05 8.73
CA LYS A 230 0.60 -18.37 9.25
C LYS A 230 1.85 -18.32 10.13
N GLY A 231 1.72 -18.83 11.35
CA GLY A 231 2.81 -18.86 12.33
C GLY A 231 3.03 -17.56 13.10
N TYR A 232 2.50 -16.42 12.64
CA TYR A 232 2.67 -15.12 13.28
C TYR A 232 1.42 -14.66 14.05
N ASN A 233 0.25 -14.74 13.42
CA ASN A 233 -1.02 -14.34 14.04
C ASN A 233 -2.21 -15.24 13.69
N SER A 234 -1.96 -16.37 13.00
CA SER A 234 -3.00 -17.31 12.58
C SER A 234 -3.85 -17.94 13.70
N LEU A 235 -3.43 -17.83 14.97
CA LEU A 235 -4.20 -18.29 16.12
C LEU A 235 -4.93 -17.17 16.86
N ALA A 236 -4.89 -15.92 16.36
CA ALA A 236 -5.48 -14.77 17.02
C ALA A 236 -6.96 -14.96 17.40
N SER A 237 -7.79 -15.47 16.49
CA SER A 237 -9.21 -15.74 16.78
C SER A 237 -9.38 -16.82 17.85
N LYS A 238 -8.60 -17.90 17.80
CA LYS A 238 -8.63 -18.98 18.82
C LYS A 238 -8.16 -18.48 20.20
N ARG A 239 -7.27 -17.49 20.20
CA ARG A 239 -6.75 -16.82 21.40
C ARG A 239 -7.68 -15.72 21.93
N GLY A 240 -8.82 -15.48 21.29
CA GLY A 240 -9.75 -14.42 21.68
C GLY A 240 -9.18 -13.00 21.52
N ILE A 241 -8.23 -12.80 20.60
CA ILE A 241 -7.61 -11.49 20.36
C ILE A 241 -8.60 -10.59 19.63
N VAL A 242 -8.92 -9.45 20.24
CA VAL A 242 -9.91 -8.48 19.76
C VAL A 242 -9.43 -7.05 20.02
N ILE A 243 -10.08 -6.07 19.38
CA ILE A 243 -9.99 -4.66 19.79
C ILE A 243 -11.09 -4.37 20.81
N HIS A 244 -10.77 -3.68 21.90
CA HIS A 244 -11.75 -3.27 22.90
C HIS A 244 -11.31 -1.99 23.64
N GLY A 245 -12.25 -1.32 24.29
CA GLY A 245 -11.97 -0.19 25.17
C GLY A 245 -11.34 -0.63 26.48
N SER A 246 -10.49 0.21 27.05
CA SER A 246 -9.89 -0.01 28.37
C SER A 246 -9.51 1.32 29.03
N ASP A 247 -9.76 1.40 30.33
CA ASP A 247 -9.40 2.56 31.16
C ASP A 247 -7.91 2.56 31.53
N TYR A 248 -7.24 1.40 31.44
CA TYR A 248 -5.79 1.28 31.65
C TYR A 248 -4.95 1.73 30.44
N ILE A 249 -5.59 2.17 29.35
CA ILE A 249 -4.96 2.71 28.14
C ILE A 249 -5.43 4.16 27.94
N THR A 250 -5.09 5.04 28.87
CA THR A 250 -5.48 6.45 28.85
C THR A 250 -4.32 7.34 29.28
N SER A 251 -4.38 8.62 28.92
CA SER A 251 -3.39 9.60 29.41
C SER A 251 -3.45 9.76 30.93
N GLU A 252 -4.65 9.64 31.51
CA GLU A 252 -4.87 9.70 32.96
C GLU A 252 -4.22 8.51 33.67
N TYR A 253 -4.41 7.29 33.15
CA TYR A 253 -3.74 6.11 33.69
C TYR A 253 -2.22 6.24 33.63
N LEU A 254 -1.68 6.71 32.50
CA LEU A 254 -0.24 6.93 32.36
C LEU A 254 0.28 7.96 33.37
N LYS A 255 -0.44 9.06 33.57
CA LYS A 255 -0.07 10.10 34.55
C LYS A 255 -0.02 9.54 35.97
N ASN A 256 -0.99 8.72 36.34
CA ASN A 256 -1.14 8.23 37.71
C ASN A 256 -0.26 7.02 38.04
N ASN A 257 0.14 6.23 37.03
CA ASN A 257 0.92 5.00 37.23
C ASN A 257 2.35 5.07 36.68
N GLY A 258 2.69 6.11 35.91
CA GLY A 258 3.99 6.22 35.23
C GLY A 258 4.18 5.26 34.04
N GLU A 259 3.31 4.28 33.85
CA GLU A 259 3.29 3.37 32.70
C GLU A 259 1.87 3.14 32.17
N MET A 260 1.76 2.74 30.91
CA MET A 260 0.47 2.25 30.37
C MET A 260 0.20 0.84 30.87
N GLY A 261 -1.08 0.51 31.07
CA GLY A 261 -1.48 -0.86 31.34
C GLY A 261 -1.21 -1.78 30.13
N ARG A 262 -1.28 -3.08 30.38
CA ARG A 262 -0.99 -4.13 29.38
C ARG A 262 -2.11 -5.16 29.37
N SER A 263 -2.45 -5.66 28.18
CA SER A 263 -3.51 -6.67 28.00
C SER A 263 -2.91 -8.08 28.04
N LEU A 264 -3.72 -9.12 27.87
CA LEU A 264 -3.24 -10.49 27.63
C LEU A 264 -2.96 -10.79 26.15
N GLY A 265 -2.79 -9.75 25.33
CA GLY A 265 -2.50 -9.83 23.89
C GLY A 265 -3.51 -9.10 23.01
N CYS A 266 -4.69 -8.76 23.55
CA CYS A 266 -5.70 -7.95 22.87
C CYS A 266 -5.20 -6.54 22.55
N THR A 267 -5.83 -5.91 21.57
CA THR A 267 -5.55 -4.54 21.16
C THR A 267 -6.46 -3.59 21.94
N ALA A 268 -6.11 -3.30 23.20
CA ALA A 268 -6.88 -2.40 24.04
C ALA A 268 -6.56 -0.94 23.70
N ILE A 269 -7.60 -0.10 23.63
CA ILE A 269 -7.55 1.32 23.26
C ILE A 269 -8.32 2.15 24.30
N PRO A 270 -8.15 3.49 24.37
CA PRO A 270 -8.89 4.30 25.32
C PRO A 270 -10.41 4.14 25.15
N THR A 271 -11.12 3.91 26.25
CA THR A 271 -12.58 3.74 26.26
C THR A 271 -13.31 4.88 25.53
N GLN A 272 -12.82 6.11 25.69
CA GLN A 272 -13.41 7.33 25.11
C GLN A 272 -13.41 7.34 23.57
N VAL A 273 -12.47 6.64 22.92
CA VAL A 273 -12.40 6.57 21.45
C VAL A 273 -12.93 5.26 20.89
N ASN A 274 -13.23 4.27 21.74
CA ASN A 274 -13.52 2.90 21.34
C ASN A 274 -14.64 2.79 20.30
N ALA A 275 -15.79 3.42 20.56
CA ALA A 275 -16.93 3.40 19.63
C ALA A 275 -16.60 4.02 18.27
N LYS A 276 -15.86 5.14 18.26
CA LYS A 276 -15.45 5.83 17.03
C LYS A 276 -14.44 5.00 16.24
N VAL A 277 -13.45 4.41 16.91
CA VAL A 277 -12.48 3.51 16.29
C VAL A 277 -13.18 2.32 15.66
N ILE A 278 -13.97 1.57 16.44
CA ILE A 278 -14.67 0.36 15.97
C ILE A 278 -15.61 0.69 14.81
N LYS A 279 -16.38 1.79 14.88
CA LYS A 279 -17.24 2.23 13.76
C LYS A 279 -16.44 2.46 12.49
N THR A 280 -15.24 3.03 12.61
CA THR A 280 -14.39 3.39 11.46
C THR A 280 -13.77 2.15 10.80
N ILE A 281 -13.37 1.16 11.61
CA ILE A 281 -12.53 0.05 11.15
C ILE A 281 -13.27 -1.29 11.10
N LYS A 282 -14.55 -1.40 11.45
CA LYS A 282 -15.29 -2.68 11.37
C LYS A 282 -15.52 -3.11 9.91
N ASN A 283 -16.01 -4.34 9.75
CA ASN A 283 -16.50 -4.90 8.48
C ASN A 283 -15.42 -5.11 7.40
N GLY A 284 -14.25 -5.65 7.79
CA GLY A 284 -13.27 -6.15 6.82
C GLY A 284 -12.20 -5.16 6.40
N SER A 285 -11.82 -4.22 7.27
CA SER A 285 -10.70 -3.31 7.00
C SER A 285 -9.36 -3.94 7.34
N CYS A 286 -8.31 -3.42 6.71
CA CYS A 286 -6.94 -3.82 6.99
C CYS A 286 -6.46 -3.28 8.34
N PHE A 287 -5.89 -4.17 9.16
CA PHE A 287 -5.30 -3.84 10.45
C PHE A 287 -3.90 -4.45 10.54
N PHE A 288 -2.89 -3.65 10.81
CA PHE A 288 -1.49 -4.07 10.78
C PHE A 288 -0.76 -3.72 12.07
N ILE A 289 -0.13 -4.72 12.69
CA ILE A 289 0.75 -4.54 13.86
C ILE A 289 2.20 -4.66 13.40
N TYR A 290 2.91 -3.53 13.41
CA TYR A 290 4.28 -3.41 12.93
C TYR A 290 5.31 -3.47 14.07
N HIS A 291 6.37 -4.26 13.85
CA HIS A 291 7.64 -4.15 14.56
C HIS A 291 8.77 -4.58 13.59
N PRO A 292 9.99 -4.00 13.65
CA PRO A 292 11.11 -4.30 12.76
C PRO A 292 11.77 -5.67 13.02
N THR A 293 10.97 -6.68 13.38
CA THR A 293 11.44 -8.05 13.56
C THR A 293 11.86 -8.63 12.21
N LYS A 294 13.18 -8.72 11.98
CA LYS A 294 13.77 -9.16 10.70
C LYS A 294 13.16 -10.46 10.17
N LYS A 295 13.01 -11.46 11.05
CA LYS A 295 12.42 -12.77 10.69
C LYS A 295 11.00 -12.62 10.14
N TYR A 296 10.15 -11.83 10.81
CA TYR A 296 8.79 -11.58 10.38
C TYR A 296 8.75 -10.88 9.02
N LEU A 297 9.49 -9.77 8.87
CA LEU A 297 9.48 -8.99 7.63
C LEU A 297 10.01 -9.79 6.43
N ALA A 298 10.99 -10.67 6.64
CA ALA A 298 11.52 -11.54 5.60
C ALA A 298 10.58 -12.70 5.22
N GLN A 299 9.80 -13.21 6.18
CA GLN A 299 8.94 -14.41 5.98
C GLN A 299 7.47 -14.09 5.70
N SER A 300 7.03 -12.84 5.90
CA SER A 300 5.66 -12.43 5.62
C SER A 300 5.34 -12.62 4.14
N THR A 301 4.44 -13.55 3.83
CA THR A 301 3.96 -13.77 2.47
C THR A 301 3.12 -12.58 2.00
N ILE A 302 2.38 -11.94 2.91
CA ILE A 302 1.56 -10.77 2.57
C ILE A 302 2.42 -9.56 2.21
N ILE A 303 3.52 -9.29 2.92
CA ILE A 303 4.43 -8.17 2.59
C ILE A 303 5.19 -8.43 1.28
N ASN A 304 5.60 -9.67 1.06
CA ASN A 304 6.53 -10.03 0.00
C ASN A 304 5.85 -10.51 -1.30
N GLY A 305 4.53 -10.69 -1.28
CA GLY A 305 3.69 -11.07 -2.42
C GLY A 305 3.78 -12.55 -2.71
#